data_AF-A0A349GAS1-F1
#
_entry.id   AF-A0A349GAS1-F1
#
_cell.length_a   1.000
_cell.length_b   1.000
_cell.length_c   1.000
_cell.angle_alpha   90.00
_cell.angle_beta   90.00
_cell.angle_gamma   90.00
#
_symmetry.space_group_name_H-M   'P 1'
#
loop_
_entity.id
_entity.type
_entity.pdbx_description
1 polymer ?
#
loop_
_entity_poly.entity_id
_entity_poly.type
_entity_poly.pdbx_seq_one_letter_code
_entity_poly.pdbx_strand_id
1 'polypeptide(L)' 'MENEKKTYIATFRTHFGAIRFKKACVGSGIDAQLMAVPRALSDSCGNCVQFVADAVPDFPEGIMKDVGRIVR' A
#
# COMPACT_ATOMS: atom_id res chain seq x y z
N MET A 1 0.10 -15.15 20.95
CA MET A 1 -0.65 -15.08 19.69
C MET A 1 0.26 -14.39 18.70
N GLU A 2 0.96 -15.14 17.85
CA GLU A 2 1.77 -14.56 16.79
C GLU A 2 0.80 -14.05 15.71
N ASN A 3 0.80 -12.74 15.44
CA ASN A 3 0.08 -12.23 14.28
C ASN A 3 0.82 -12.69 13.02
N GLU A 4 0.10 -13.35 12.12
CA GLU A 4 0.63 -13.75 10.82
C GLU A 4 0.81 -12.51 9.94
N LYS A 5 2.05 -12.22 9.53
CA LYS A 5 2.35 -11.20 8.51
C LYS A 5 1.79 -11.61 7.15
N LYS A 6 1.05 -10.69 6.52
CA LYS A 6 0.35 -10.90 5.26
C LYS A 6 0.82 -9.91 4.22
N THR A 7 0.87 -10.35 2.97
CA THR A 7 1.10 -9.48 1.82
C THR A 7 -0.19 -8.78 1.45
N TYR A 8 -0.12 -7.46 1.24
CA TYR A 8 -1.20 -6.62 0.77
C TYR A 8 -0.74 -5.80 -0.44
N ILE A 9 -1.69 -5.35 -1.25
CA ILE A 9 -1.47 -4.41 -2.35
C ILE A 9 -2.38 -3.21 -2.15
N ALA A 10 -1.79 -2.03 -1.95
CA ALA A 10 -2.48 -0.74 -1.97
C ALA A 10 -2.38 -0.11 -3.38
N THR A 11 -3.51 0.29 -3.96
CA THR A 11 -3.53 0.94 -5.28
C THR A 11 -3.64 2.45 -5.17
N PHE A 12 -3.01 3.17 -6.10
CA PHE A 12 -3.00 4.64 -6.12
C PHE A 12 -3.33 5.18 -7.50
N ARG A 13 -4.02 6.32 -7.54
CA ARG A 13 -4.21 7.09 -8.79
C ARG A 13 -2.97 7.88 -9.17
N THR A 14 -2.20 8.34 -8.18
CA THR A 14 -1.01 9.15 -8.40
C THR A 14 0.24 8.43 -7.92
N HIS A 15 1.34 8.61 -8.65
CA HIS A 15 2.65 8.10 -8.23
C HIS A 15 3.11 8.72 -6.90
N PHE A 16 2.75 9.98 -6.67
CA PHE A 16 3.10 10.71 -5.46
C PHE A 16 2.46 10.12 -4.19
N GLY A 17 1.17 9.77 -4.25
CA GLY A 17 0.48 9.09 -3.16
C GLY A 17 1.13 7.74 -2.85
N ALA A 18 1.47 6.98 -3.90
CA ALA A 18 2.15 5.69 -3.76
C ALA A 18 3.52 5.82 -3.08
N ILE A 19 4.34 6.81 -3.46
CA ILE A 19 5.63 7.08 -2.80
C ILE A 19 5.45 7.45 -1.32
N ARG A 20 4.48 8.33 -1.01
CA ARG A 20 4.23 8.76 0.37
C ARG A 20 3.82 7.59 1.25
N PHE A 21 2.91 6.76 0.77
CA PHE A 21 2.47 5.57 1.49
C PHE A 21 3.62 4.57 1.69
N LYS A 22 4.43 4.30 0.64
CA LYS A 22 5.63 3.47 0.78
C LYS A 22 6.57 4.01 1.86
N LYS A 23 6.84 5.33 1.86
CA LYS A 23 7.71 5.96 2.87
C LYS A 23 7.15 5.81 4.29
N ALA A 24 5.84 5.94 4.46
CA ALA A 24 5.19 5.72 5.76
C ALA A 24 5.33 4.26 6.21
N CYS A 25 5.11 3.28 5.32
CA CYS A 25 5.36 1.87 5.62
C CYS A 25 6.79 1.64 6.12
N VAL A 26 7.78 2.05 5.33
CA VAL A 26 9.19 1.85 5.68
C VAL A 26 9.55 2.60 6.97
N GLY A 27 9.03 3.80 7.18
CA GLY A 27 9.22 4.58 8.41
C GLY A 27 8.59 3.93 9.65
N SER A 28 7.58 3.07 9.46
CA SER A 28 6.95 2.27 10.51
C SER A 28 7.49 0.82 10.58
N GLY A 29 8.58 0.49 9.88
CA GLY A 29 9.17 -0.85 9.88
C GLY A 29 8.38 -1.89 9.09
N ILE A 30 7.44 -1.46 8.24
CA ILE A 30 6.66 -2.30 7.34
C ILE A 30 7.43 -2.41 6.02
N ASP A 31 7.74 -3.64 5.60
CA ASP A 31 8.35 -3.88 4.30
C ASP A 31 7.37 -3.48 3.19
N ALA A 32 7.81 -2.63 2.27
CA ALA A 32 6.97 -2.07 1.22
C ALA A 32 7.76 -1.70 -0.04
N GLN A 33 7.21 -2.07 -1.19
CA GLN A 33 7.79 -1.80 -2.51
C GLN A 33 6.76 -1.27 -3.50
N LEU A 34 7.19 -0.34 -4.36
CA LEU A 34 6.41 0.08 -5.52
C LEU A 34 6.50 -0.99 -6.59
N MET A 35 5.38 -1.27 -7.26
CA MET A 35 5.33 -2.19 -8.38
C MET A 35 4.28 -1.75 -9.41
N ALA A 36 4.37 -2.29 -10.62
CA ALA A 36 3.33 -2.13 -11.63
C ALA A 36 2.02 -2.79 -11.13
N VAL A 37 0.88 -2.15 -11.43
CA VAL A 37 -0.43 -2.66 -11.00
C VAL A 37 -0.69 -4.02 -11.65
N PRO A 38 -1.01 -5.08 -10.89
CA PRO A 38 -1.39 -6.37 -11.45
C PRO A 38 -2.58 -6.23 -12.40
N ARG A 39 -2.58 -6.96 -13.51
CA ARG A 39 -3.63 -6.89 -14.55
C ARG A 39 -5.03 -7.17 -14.01
N ALA A 40 -5.16 -8.06 -13.02
CA ALA A 40 -6.42 -8.33 -12.33
C ALA A 40 -6.95 -7.13 -11.51
N LEU A 41 -6.09 -6.16 -11.21
CA LEU A 41 -6.39 -4.97 -10.42
C LEU A 41 -6.39 -3.68 -11.24
N SER A 42 -6.12 -3.72 -12.54
CA SER A 42 -6.01 -2.53 -13.37
C SER A 42 -7.39 -2.04 -13.82
N ASP A 43 -8.01 -1.16 -13.03
CA ASP A 43 -9.20 -0.41 -13.43
C ASP A 43 -8.98 1.10 -13.21
N SER A 44 -8.00 1.67 -13.92
CA SER A 44 -7.58 3.09 -13.86
C SER A 44 -6.59 3.50 -12.75
N CYS A 45 -5.81 2.57 -12.19
CA CYS A 45 -4.75 2.87 -11.22
C CYS A 45 -3.37 2.86 -11.90
N GLY A 46 -2.57 3.93 -11.73
CA GLY A 46 -1.27 4.05 -12.39
C GLY A 46 -0.12 3.36 -11.64
N ASN A 47 -0.24 3.16 -10.32
CA ASN A 47 0.80 2.56 -9.47
C ASN A 47 0.18 1.81 -8.28
N CYS A 48 0.89 0.80 -7.76
CA CYS A 48 0.56 0.19 -6.47
C CYS A 48 1.80 0.01 -5.59
N VAL A 49 1.54 -0.14 -4.29
CA VAL A 49 2.54 -0.53 -3.29
C VAL A 49 2.14 -1.89 -2.74
N GLN A 50 3.05 -2.86 -2.86
CA GLN A 50 2.94 -4.11 -2.11
C GLN A 50 3.60 -3.91 -0.75
N PHE A 51 2.96 -4.36 0.32
CA PHE A 51 3.51 -4.27 1.68
C PHE A 51 3.17 -5.50 2.52
N VAL A 52 4.00 -5.79 3.53
CA VAL A 52 3.84 -6.94 4.43
C VAL A 52 3.57 -6.49 5.85
N ALA A 53 2.37 -6.76 6.35
CA ALA A 53 1.93 -6.31 7.67
C ALA A 53 0.98 -7.32 8.34
N ASP A 54 0.79 -7.20 9.65
CA ASP A 54 -0.17 -8.02 10.39
C ASP A 54 -1.62 -7.62 10.06
N ALA A 55 -1.82 -6.32 9.84
CA ALA A 55 -3.09 -5.70 9.47
C ALA A 55 -2.83 -4.49 8.56
N VAL A 56 -3.91 -3.94 7.98
CA VAL A 56 -3.83 -2.67 7.25
C VAL A 56 -3.35 -1.57 8.20
N PRO A 57 -2.29 -0.82 7.86
CA PRO A 57 -1.76 0.23 8.72
C PRO A 57 -2.73 1.40 8.83
N ASP A 58 -2.89 1.92 10.05
CA ASP A 58 -3.66 3.13 10.34
C ASP A 58 -2.74 4.35 10.28
N PHE A 59 -2.47 4.82 9.06
CA PHE A 59 -1.68 6.03 8.85
C PHE A 59 -2.53 7.30 8.92
N PRO A 60 -1.92 8.48 9.12
CA PRO A 60 -2.65 9.75 9.08
C PRO A 60 -3.50 9.91 7.82
N GLU A 61 -4.67 10.56 7.94
CA GLU A 61 -5.62 10.78 6.84
C GLU A 61 -4.95 11.36 5.58
N GLY A 62 -3.98 12.27 5.75
CA GLY A 62 -3.24 12.87 4.65
C GLY A 62 -2.47 11.87 3.76
N ILE A 63 -2.21 10.67 4.26
CA ILE A 63 -1.62 9.54 3.52
C ILE A 63 -2.73 8.60 3.03
N MET A 64 -3.69 8.27 3.90
CA MET A 64 -4.75 7.33 3.59
C MET A 64 -5.71 7.82 2.50
N LYS A 65 -5.90 9.14 2.36
CA LYS A 65 -6.75 9.75 1.32
C LYS A 65 -6.31 9.44 -0.12
N ASP A 66 -5.03 9.12 -0.32
CA ASP A 66 -4.49 8.80 -1.65
C ASP A 66 -4.62 7.31 -1.99
N VAL A 67 -4.95 6.47 -1.00
CA VAL A 67 -5.16 5.03 -1.16
C VAL A 67 -6.53 4.79 -1.79
N GLY A 68 -6.55 4.15 -2.96
CA GLY A 68 -7.81 3.80 -3.65
C GLY A 68 -8.49 2.56 -3.07
N ARG A 69 -7.71 1.47 -2.95
CA ARG A 69 -8.15 0.22 -2.32
C ARG A 69 -6.94 -0.55 -1.80
N ILE A 70 -7.19 -1.42 -0.83
CA ILE A 70 -6.22 -2.38 -0.33
C ILE A 70 -6.80 -3.78 -0.51
N VAL A 71 -6.03 -4.67 -1.14
CA VAL A 71 -6.37 -6.09 -1.31
C VAL A 71 -5.29 -6.95 -0.67
N ARG A 72 -5.66 -8.19 -0.30
CA ARG A 72 -4.74 -9.22 0.20
C ARG A 72 -4.51 -10.25 -0.91
#